data_AF-A0A950PR15-F1
#
_entry.id   AF-A0A950PR15-F1
#
_cell.length_a   1.000
_cell.length_b   1.000
_cell.length_c   1.000
_cell.angle_alpha   90.00
_cell.angle_beta   90.00
_cell.angle_gamma   90.00
#
_symmetry.space_group_name_H-M   'P 1'
#
loop_
_entity.id
_entity.type
_entity.pdbx_description
1 polymer ?
#
loop_
_entity_poly.entity_id
_entity_poly.type
_entity_poly.pdbx_seq_one_letter_code
_entity_poly.pdbx_strand_id
1 'polypeptide(L)'
;MVRVAPIVGTSLLIGVFLAQTREPADHPEAAFRISPREREVLHALLDGDSVRDVAARLHLAESTVQDHIARLIEKTNSRNRIEMAATYLGWRHRKLQTAASKPSTGHVTEASYGYGSLPT
;
A
#
# COMPACT_ATOMS: atom_id res chain seq x y z
N MET A 1 -15.38 -63.28 -18.52
CA MET A 1 -13.95 -63.08 -18.86
C MET A 1 -13.77 -61.61 -19.22
N VAL A 2 -13.02 -60.90 -18.38
CA VAL A 2 -12.78 -59.45 -18.41
C VAL A 2 -11.60 -59.15 -19.34
N ARG A 3 -11.71 -58.08 -20.14
CA ARG A 3 -10.63 -57.08 -20.29
C ARG A 3 -11.11 -55.83 -21.04
N VAL A 4 -11.48 -54.82 -20.25
CA VAL A 4 -11.55 -53.42 -20.68
C VAL A 4 -10.20 -52.79 -20.34
N ALA A 5 -9.59 -52.07 -21.27
CA ALA A 5 -8.39 -51.28 -21.03
C ALA A 5 -8.52 -49.92 -21.72
N PRO A 6 -8.79 -48.83 -20.99
CA PRO A 6 -8.34 -47.51 -21.35
C PRO A 6 -7.03 -47.23 -20.61
N ILE A 7 -5.98 -46.97 -21.38
CA ILE A 7 -4.71 -46.46 -20.86
C ILE A 7 -5.00 -45.06 -20.31
N VAL A 8 -4.89 -44.96 -19.00
CA VAL A 8 -4.98 -43.74 -18.19
C VAL A 8 -3.90 -42.76 -18.69
N GLY A 9 -4.34 -41.72 -19.41
CA GLY A 9 -3.56 -40.52 -19.65
C GLY A 9 -3.40 -39.78 -18.33
N THR A 10 -2.17 -39.74 -17.86
CA THR A 10 -1.60 -39.02 -16.73
C THR A 10 -2.50 -37.95 -16.12
N SER A 11 -3.06 -38.28 -14.95
CA SER A 11 -3.69 -37.38 -14.01
C SER A 11 -2.83 -36.14 -13.71
N LEU A 12 -3.36 -34.94 -14.02
CA LEU A 12 -3.26 -33.80 -13.11
C LEU A 12 -4.45 -32.86 -13.36
N LEU A 13 -5.62 -33.24 -12.84
CA LEU A 13 -6.64 -32.28 -12.45
C LEU A 13 -6.28 -31.76 -11.06
N ILE A 14 -5.50 -30.67 -10.98
CA ILE A 14 -5.54 -29.77 -9.82
C ILE A 14 -5.54 -28.34 -10.36
N GLY A 15 -6.75 -27.78 -10.43
CA GLY A 15 -7.03 -26.48 -9.84
C GLY A 15 -6.43 -25.26 -10.51
N VAL A 16 -7.24 -24.59 -11.34
CA VAL A 16 -7.64 -23.20 -11.08
C VAL A 16 -6.55 -22.35 -10.42
N PHE A 17 -5.58 -21.89 -11.19
CA PHE A 17 -4.98 -20.56 -11.04
C PHE A 17 -4.14 -20.22 -12.26
N LEU A 18 -4.69 -20.38 -13.47
CA LEU A 18 -4.16 -19.61 -14.59
C LEU A 18 -4.48 -18.17 -14.24
N ALA A 19 -3.45 -17.53 -13.69
CA ALA A 19 -3.31 -16.13 -13.39
C ALA A 19 -4.49 -15.36 -13.94
N GLN A 20 -5.42 -15.08 -13.02
CA GLN A 20 -6.37 -13.99 -13.13
C GLN A 20 -5.59 -12.90 -13.85
N THR A 21 -5.92 -12.66 -15.11
CA THR A 21 -5.50 -11.47 -15.81
C THR A 21 -6.05 -10.39 -14.93
N ARG A 22 -5.22 -9.91 -14.00
CA ARG A 22 -5.37 -8.61 -13.40
C ARG A 22 -5.33 -7.74 -14.64
N GLU A 23 -6.52 -7.45 -15.16
CA GLU A 23 -6.81 -6.24 -15.90
C GLU A 23 -5.85 -5.20 -15.31
N PRO A 24 -4.90 -4.68 -16.11
CA PRO A 24 -3.86 -3.79 -15.60
C PRO A 24 -4.61 -2.76 -14.77
N ALA A 25 -4.39 -2.73 -13.45
CA ALA A 25 -5.19 -1.91 -12.54
C ALA A 25 -5.26 -0.50 -13.15
N ASP A 26 -6.41 -0.21 -13.75
CA ASP A 26 -6.54 0.79 -14.80
C ASP A 26 -6.17 2.14 -14.19
N HIS A 27 -5.15 2.78 -14.78
CA HIS A 27 -4.59 4.10 -14.45
C HIS A 27 -4.92 4.62 -13.04
N PRO A 28 -3.96 4.75 -12.10
CA PRO A 28 -4.23 5.32 -10.77
C PRO A 28 -4.96 6.67 -10.84
N GLU A 29 -4.79 7.40 -11.93
CA GLU A 29 -5.50 8.63 -12.27
C GLU A 29 -7.04 8.50 -12.33
N ALA A 30 -7.56 7.39 -12.86
CA ALA A 30 -9.00 7.11 -12.94
C ALA A 30 -9.58 6.82 -11.55
N ALA A 31 -8.81 6.17 -10.68
CA ALA A 31 -9.19 5.92 -9.28
C ALA A 31 -9.36 7.22 -8.48
N PHE A 32 -8.54 8.23 -8.76
CA PHE A 32 -8.54 9.51 -8.03
C PHE A 32 -9.27 10.66 -8.75
N ARG A 33 -9.90 10.41 -9.91
CA ARG A 33 -10.56 11.44 -10.75
C ARG A 33 -9.64 12.64 -11.01
N ILE A 34 -8.39 12.35 -11.35
CA ILE A 34 -7.38 13.36 -11.68
C ILE A 34 -7.67 13.91 -13.08
N SER A 35 -7.78 15.22 -13.20
CA SER A 35 -7.97 15.89 -14.49
C SER A 35 -6.70 15.82 -15.34
N PRO A 36 -6.79 15.97 -16.68
CA PRO A 36 -5.61 15.97 -17.54
C PRO A 36 -4.55 16.99 -17.11
N ARG A 37 -4.98 18.16 -16.61
CA ARG A 37 -4.07 19.20 -16.16
C ARG A 37 -3.39 18.88 -14.84
N GLU A 38 -4.13 18.34 -13.88
CA GLU A 38 -3.56 17.89 -12.61
C GLU A 38 -2.58 16.72 -12.83
N ARG A 39 -2.86 15.85 -13.81
CA ARG A 39 -1.94 14.79 -14.23
C ARG A 39 -0.60 15.35 -14.70
N GLU A 40 -0.61 16.34 -15.59
CA GLU A 40 0.63 16.96 -16.09
C GLU A 40 1.47 17.56 -14.96
N VAL A 41 0.81 18.24 -14.01
CA VAL A 41 1.45 18.77 -12.80
C VAL A 41 2.02 17.63 -11.96
N LEU A 42 1.25 16.56 -11.73
CA LEU A 42 1.66 15.41 -10.94
C LEU A 42 2.89 14.72 -11.52
N HIS A 43 2.91 14.44 -12.83
CA HIS A 43 4.08 13.81 -13.48
C HIS A 43 5.31 14.70 -13.37
N ALA A 44 5.18 16.01 -13.58
CA ALA A 44 6.29 16.96 -13.40
C ALA A 44 6.89 16.91 -11.99
N LEU A 45 6.03 16.84 -10.97
CA LEU A 45 6.47 16.73 -9.58
C LEU A 45 7.14 15.38 -9.29
N LEU A 46 6.70 14.30 -9.95
CA LEU A 46 7.33 12.98 -9.84
C LEU A 46 8.69 12.92 -10.55
N ASP A 47 8.86 13.69 -11.62
CA ASP A 47 10.16 13.91 -12.28
C ASP A 47 11.16 14.68 -11.39
N GLY A 48 10.67 15.30 -10.31
CA GLY A 48 11.47 16.07 -9.36
C GLY A 48 11.51 17.58 -9.64
N ASP A 49 10.70 18.07 -10.58
CA ASP A 49 10.63 19.50 -10.91
C ASP A 49 10.16 20.33 -9.70
N SER A 50 10.76 21.50 -9.50
CA SER A 50 10.28 22.46 -8.51
C SER A 50 8.97 23.12 -8.99
N VAL A 51 8.19 23.71 -8.08
CA VAL A 51 6.95 24.44 -8.43
C VAL A 51 7.20 25.50 -9.51
N ARG A 52 8.36 26.17 -9.46
CA ARG A 52 8.77 27.15 -10.46
C ARG A 52 9.06 26.51 -11.82
N ASP A 53 9.72 25.35 -11.84
CA ASP A 53 10.04 24.64 -13.08
C ASP A 53 8.76 24.10 -13.72
N VAL A 54 7.83 23.55 -12.93
CA VAL A 54 6.50 23.13 -13.40
C VAL A 54 5.71 24.31 -13.96
N ALA A 55 5.72 25.46 -13.27
CA ALA A 55 5.07 26.68 -13.72
C ALA A 55 5.61 27.15 -15.07
N ALA A 56 6.93 27.17 -15.23
CA ALA A 56 7.58 27.51 -16.50
C ALA A 56 7.24 26.49 -17.61
N ARG A 57 7.35 25.19 -17.32
CA ARG A 57 7.12 24.09 -18.27
C ARG A 57 5.68 24.05 -18.78
N LEU A 58 4.73 24.33 -17.91
CA LEU A 58 3.30 24.27 -18.20
C LEU A 58 2.70 25.64 -18.56
N HIS A 59 3.47 26.73 -18.56
CA HIS A 59 2.99 28.10 -18.76
C HIS A 59 1.88 28.50 -17.77
N LEU A 60 2.09 28.24 -16.49
CA LEU A 60 1.19 28.58 -15.39
C LEU A 60 1.85 29.58 -14.43
N ALA A 61 1.03 30.26 -13.62
CA ALA A 61 1.53 30.92 -12.43
C ALA A 61 1.89 29.88 -11.35
N GLU A 62 2.91 30.17 -10.53
CA GLU A 62 3.31 29.29 -9.42
C GLU A 62 2.14 29.05 -8.43
N SER A 63 1.31 30.07 -8.18
CA SER A 63 0.10 29.94 -7.36
C SER A 63 -0.89 28.93 -7.94
N THR A 64 -1.09 28.92 -9.25
CA THR A 64 -1.96 27.94 -9.93
C THR A 64 -1.41 26.53 -9.81
N VAL A 65 -0.08 26.35 -9.89
CA VAL A 65 0.56 25.05 -9.65
C VAL A 65 0.33 24.59 -8.21
N GLN A 66 0.46 25.49 -7.23
CA GLN A 66 0.15 25.19 -5.82
C GLN A 66 -1.32 24.78 -5.63
N ASP A 67 -2.26 25.45 -6.29
CA ASP A 67 -3.67 25.09 -6.26
C ASP A 67 -3.91 23.69 -6.85
N HIS A 68 -3.24 23.35 -7.96
CA HIS A 68 -3.29 22.00 -8.52
C HIS A 68 -2.73 20.95 -7.54
N ILE A 69 -1.62 21.26 -6.85
CA ILE A 69 -1.04 20.38 -5.83
C ILE A 69 -2.01 20.18 -4.66
N ALA A 70 -2.65 21.24 -4.18
CA ALA A 70 -3.63 21.14 -3.09
C ALA A 70 -4.81 20.22 -3.48
N ARG A 71 -5.38 20.42 -4.67
CA ARG A 71 -6.45 19.55 -5.19
C ARG A 71 -6.00 18.11 -5.38
N LEU A 72 -4.77 17.88 -5.83
CA LEU A 72 -4.20 16.53 -5.94
C LEU A 72 -4.10 15.85 -4.58
N ILE A 73 -3.59 16.54 -3.56
CA ILE A 73 -3.48 16.03 -2.19
C ILE A 73 -4.87 15.67 -1.62
N GLU A 74 -5.87 16.52 -1.87
CA GLU A 74 -7.27 16.25 -1.47
C GLU A 74 -7.82 15.01 -2.19
N LYS A 75 -7.64 14.93 -3.52
CA LYS A 75 -8.12 13.81 -4.36
C LYS A 75 -7.47 12.47 -4.02
N THR A 76 -6.19 12.48 -3.67
CA THR A 76 -5.46 11.28 -3.24
C THR A 76 -5.62 10.99 -1.74
N ASN A 77 -6.42 11.79 -1.02
CA ASN A 77 -6.61 11.69 0.43
C ASN A 77 -5.28 11.59 1.19
N SER A 78 -4.32 12.43 0.80
CA SER A 78 -2.97 12.46 1.33
C SER A 78 -2.80 13.66 2.26
N ARG A 79 -1.81 13.63 3.17
CA ARG A 79 -1.55 14.75 4.09
C ARG A 79 -0.50 15.72 3.55
N ASN A 80 0.33 15.26 2.64
CA ASN A 80 1.40 16.05 2.04
C ASN A 80 1.77 15.53 0.65
N ARG A 81 2.58 16.32 -0.08
CA ARG A 81 3.02 15.98 -1.44
C ARG A 81 3.76 14.65 -1.55
N ILE A 82 4.47 14.23 -0.49
CA ILE A 82 5.24 12.97 -0.50
C ILE A 82 4.30 11.78 -0.37
N GLU A 83 3.33 11.87 0.54
CA GLU A 83 2.27 10.86 0.69
C GLU A 83 1.39 10.78 -0.55
N MET A 84 1.10 11.91 -1.21
CA MET A 84 0.43 11.95 -2.51
C MET A 84 1.23 11.20 -3.58
N ALA A 85 2.52 11.51 -3.73
CA ALA A 85 3.40 10.82 -4.67
C ALA A 85 3.50 9.32 -4.39
N ALA A 86 3.71 8.94 -3.12
CA ALA A 86 3.77 7.55 -2.69
C ALA A 86 2.45 6.81 -2.97
N THR A 87 1.31 7.43 -2.65
CA THR A 87 -0.02 6.85 -2.88
C THR A 87 -0.26 6.65 -4.38
N TYR A 88 0.09 7.64 -5.20
CA TYR A 88 -0.03 7.56 -6.65
C TYR A 88 0.86 6.49 -7.27
N LEU A 89 2.11 6.36 -6.81
CA LEU A 89 3.05 5.32 -7.22
C LEU A 89 2.70 3.92 -6.67
N GLY A 90 1.61 3.79 -5.91
CA GLY A 90 1.19 2.53 -5.33
C GLY A 90 2.13 2.04 -4.21
N TRP A 91 2.92 2.93 -3.60
CA TRP A 91 3.71 2.64 -2.41
C TRP A 91 2.76 2.43 -1.24
N ARG A 92 2.23 1.21 -1.14
CA ARG A 92 1.44 0.79 0.01
C ARG A 92 2.37 0.78 1.21
N HIS A 93 2.24 1.77 2.10
CA HIS A 93 2.66 1.59 3.48
C HIS A 93 1.89 0.37 4.00
N ARG A 94 2.48 -0.81 3.90
CA ARG A 94 2.14 -1.96 4.73
C ARG A 94 2.40 -1.47 6.15
N LYS A 95 1.40 -0.86 6.78
CA LYS A 95 1.40 -0.64 8.22
C LYS A 95 1.87 -1.97 8.79
N LEU A 96 2.97 -1.93 9.54
CA LEU A 96 3.46 -3.07 10.30
C LEU A 96 2.36 -3.45 11.29
N GLN A 97 1.33 -4.18 10.84
CA GLN A 97 0.46 -4.98 11.70
C GLN A 97 1.20 -6.29 12.03
N THR A 98 2.48 -6.16 12.37
CA THR A 98 3.34 -7.27 12.72
C THR A 98 4.13 -6.85 13.95
N ALA A 99 3.44 -6.78 15.09
CA ALA A 99 3.98 -7.18 16.39
C ALA A 99 2.93 -6.93 17.49
N ALA A 100 2.49 -8.04 18.08
CA ALA A 100 2.18 -8.18 19.49
C ALA A 100 1.03 -7.32 20.06
N SER A 101 -0.11 -8.00 20.22
CA SER A 101 -0.92 -7.95 21.44
C SER A 101 -0.13 -7.42 22.65
N LYS A 102 -0.64 -6.37 23.28
CA LYS A 102 -0.37 -6.09 24.69
C LYS A 102 -0.63 -7.41 25.45
N PRO A 103 0.34 -7.99 26.19
CA PRO A 103 0.02 -9.12 27.05
C PRO A 103 -1.03 -8.62 28.04
N SER A 104 -2.24 -9.18 27.92
CA SER A 104 -3.30 -9.04 28.91
C SER A 104 -2.71 -9.41 30.26
N THR A 105 -2.80 -8.48 31.19
CA THR A 105 -2.62 -8.63 32.63
C THR A 105 -3.04 -10.03 33.09
N GLY A 106 -2.07 -10.92 33.21
CA GLY A 106 -2.21 -12.19 33.90
C GLY A 106 -1.98 -11.94 35.38
N HIS A 107 -2.92 -12.41 36.19
CA HIS A 107 -2.99 -12.30 37.64
C HIS A 107 -1.65 -12.57 38.33
N VAL A 108 -1.23 -11.64 39.20
CA VAL A 108 -0.24 -11.92 40.24
C VAL A 108 -0.88 -12.87 41.25
N THR A 109 -0.59 -14.17 41.12
CA THR A 109 -0.84 -15.11 42.21
C THR A 109 0.28 -14.93 43.22
N GLU A 110 -0.12 -14.38 44.36
CA GLU A 110 0.63 -14.25 45.60
C GLU A 110 1.18 -15.61 46.03
N ALA A 111 2.49 -15.82 45.89
CA ALA A 111 3.18 -17.00 46.36
C ALA A 111 4.34 -16.58 47.27
N SER A 112 4.06 -16.69 48.57
CA SER A 112 4.97 -17.10 49.64
C SER A 112 6.26 -16.30 49.85
N TYR A 113 6.19 -15.36 50.81
CA TYR A 113 7.35 -14.82 51.51
C TYR A 113 8.11 -15.95 52.22
N GLY A 114 9.27 -16.33 51.68
CA GLY A 114 10.22 -17.23 52.31
C GLY A 114 11.55 -16.53 52.54
N TYR A 115 11.62 -15.61 53.51
CA TYR A 115 12.90 -15.16 54.04
C TYR A 115 13.40 -16.21 55.05
N GLY A 116 14.30 -17.08 54.58
CA GLY A 116 15.08 -17.94 55.44
C GLY A 116 16.02 -17.08 56.28
N SER A 117 15.83 -17.14 57.60
CA SER A 117 16.77 -16.61 58.58
C SER A 117 18.13 -17.30 58.45
N LEU A 118 19.19 -16.51 58.34
CA LEU A 118 20.57 -16.97 58.54
C LEU A 118 20.76 -17.28 60.03
N PRO A 119 21.35 -18.43 60.42
CA PRO A 119 21.75 -18.66 61.79
C PRO A 119 22.99 -17.83 62.14
N THR A 120 23.03 -17.28 63.35
CA THR A 120 24.21 -16.71 64.00
C THR A 120 24.87 -17.77 64.87
#